data_AF-A0A1C3E7Y4-F1
#
_entry.id   AF-A0A1C3E7Y4-F1
#
_cell.length_a   1.000
_cell.length_b   1.000
_cell.length_c   1.000
_cell.angle_alpha   90.00
_cell.angle_beta   90.00
_cell.angle_gamma   90.00
#
_symmetry.space_group_name_H-M   'P 1'
#
loop_
_entity.id
_entity.type
_entity.pdbx_description
1 polymer ?
#
loop_
_entity_poly.entity_id
_entity_poly.type
_entity_poly.pdbx_seq_one_letter_code
_entity_poly.pdbx_strand_id
1 'polypeptide(L)'
;MSKTLTEIAQQLKDANKKVQLIYAFNGTGKTRLSRAFKKLVAPKNEPEEGADQEEPAELAREKILYYNAFTEDLFYWDNDLTLDADPKLKIQPNSFTDWILRDRGQDQNIVATFQRYTHEKLTPTFIEKDKVIDRDGKRVLTKTFPEVQFSFDRGTERTGAIKISRGEESNLIWSVFYTLLEEVISILNEAEPSKRDDNQFDNLQYVFIDDPVSSLDDGHLIEVAVDLASLVKSSESTLKFIITTHSPLFFNVLHNELNNKLDKKQPDGSYKSVYRPKQSNQFRMTRQSDGLFELHEQPSDSPFSYHLFLLSEIRTAIKNGQVRKYHFSFVRNILEKMATFLGYNKWPDLLARSADGQPDALVNRILNLSSHSAHAGEEVAEIEEEDKEKLRSVITYLISTYGFKNTVV
;
A
#
# COMPACT_ATOMS: atom_id res chain seq x y z
N MET A 1 -5.32 15.02 18.83
CA MET A 1 -5.24 14.15 20.04
C MET A 1 -4.39 12.97 19.62
N SER A 2 -3.19 12.90 20.17
CA SER A 2 -2.22 11.86 19.87
C SER A 2 -2.66 10.52 20.48
N LYS A 3 -2.44 9.44 19.74
CA LYS A 3 -2.88 8.07 20.05
C LYS A 3 -1.76 7.07 19.80
N THR A 4 -1.81 5.94 20.48
CA THR A 4 -1.03 4.75 20.15
C THR A 4 -1.59 4.05 18.90
N LEU A 5 -0.79 3.19 18.25
CA LEU A 5 -1.30 2.38 17.12
C LEU A 5 -2.45 1.45 17.52
N THR A 6 -2.46 0.98 18.77
CA THR A 6 -3.55 0.15 19.30
C THR A 6 -4.86 0.94 19.38
N GLU A 7 -4.79 2.19 19.85
CA GLU A 7 -5.95 3.09 19.89
C GLU A 7 -6.42 3.50 18.49
N ILE A 8 -5.51 3.68 17.54
CA ILE A 8 -5.88 3.86 16.13
C ILE A 8 -6.56 2.60 15.59
N ALA A 9 -5.99 1.41 15.81
CA ALA A 9 -6.60 0.15 15.38
C ALA A 9 -8.01 -0.03 15.97
N GLN A 10 -8.20 0.31 17.24
CA GLN A 10 -9.50 0.31 17.91
C GLN A 10 -10.47 1.31 17.26
N GLN A 11 -10.02 2.55 17.03
CA GLN A 11 -10.81 3.55 16.31
C GLN A 11 -11.26 3.06 14.93
N LEU A 12 -10.36 2.41 14.17
CA LEU A 12 -10.69 1.85 12.85
C LEU A 12 -11.69 0.70 12.96
N LYS A 13 -11.61 -0.14 13.99
CA LYS A 13 -12.58 -1.22 14.23
C LYS A 13 -13.97 -0.66 14.52
N ASP A 14 -14.03 0.40 15.34
CA ASP A 14 -15.27 1.00 15.83
C ASP A 14 -15.96 1.93 14.82
N ALA A 15 -15.24 2.45 13.82
CA ALA A 15 -15.75 3.42 12.84
C ALA A 15 -16.97 2.93 12.02
N ASN A 16 -17.27 1.63 12.04
CA ASN A 16 -18.35 0.98 11.29
C ASN A 16 -18.47 1.44 9.82
N LYS A 17 -17.32 1.59 9.15
CA LYS A 17 -17.23 1.87 7.72
C LYS A 17 -16.87 0.60 6.95
N LYS A 18 -17.39 0.50 5.73
CA LYS A 18 -17.04 -0.59 4.81
C LYS A 18 -15.60 -0.44 4.34
N VAL A 19 -15.17 0.79 4.05
CA VAL A 19 -13.81 1.07 3.56
C VAL A 19 -13.18 2.17 4.38
N GLN A 20 -11.93 1.99 4.80
CA GLN A 20 -11.15 3.02 5.46
C GLN A 20 -9.82 3.16 4.73
N LEU A 21 -9.66 4.27 4.03
CA LEU A 21 -8.46 4.57 3.25
C LEU A 21 -7.55 5.51 4.05
N ILE A 22 -6.28 5.16 4.21
CA ILE A 22 -5.34 5.91 5.05
C ILE A 22 -4.08 6.25 4.24
N TYR A 23 -3.81 7.54 4.10
CA TYR A 23 -2.52 8.02 3.62
C TYR A 23 -1.54 8.16 4.79
N ALA A 24 -0.32 7.64 4.66
CA ALA A 24 0.76 7.96 5.58
C ALA A 24 2.14 7.83 4.91
N PHE A 25 3.08 8.71 5.26
CA PHE A 25 4.45 8.62 4.76
C PHE A 25 5.11 7.26 5.04
N ASN A 26 6.13 6.92 4.25
CA ASN A 26 6.99 5.78 4.54
C ASN A 26 7.64 5.92 5.93
N GLY A 27 7.80 4.79 6.62
CA GLY A 27 8.33 4.77 7.99
C GLY A 27 7.35 5.23 9.09
N THR A 28 6.17 5.77 8.75
CA THR A 28 5.18 6.19 9.77
C THR A 28 4.78 5.01 10.66
N GLY A 29 4.55 3.82 10.07
CA GLY A 29 4.22 2.60 10.83
C GLY A 29 2.96 1.88 10.35
N LYS A 30 2.57 2.04 9.08
CA LYS A 30 1.42 1.38 8.46
C LYS A 30 1.45 -0.15 8.64
N THR A 31 2.62 -0.77 8.46
CA THR A 31 2.80 -2.22 8.70
C THR A 31 2.65 -2.61 10.16
N ARG A 32 3.05 -1.74 11.11
CA ARG A 32 2.82 -1.98 12.55
C ARG A 32 1.34 -1.82 12.89
N LEU A 33 0.63 -0.89 12.24
CA LEU A 33 -0.81 -0.73 12.37
C LEU A 33 -1.56 -1.98 11.88
N SER A 34 -1.19 -2.54 10.72
CA SER A 34 -1.81 -3.79 10.23
C SER A 34 -1.64 -4.95 11.21
N ARG A 35 -0.46 -5.06 11.84
CA ARG A 35 -0.18 -6.05 12.89
C ARG A 35 -0.98 -5.81 14.17
N ALA A 36 -1.11 -4.56 14.61
CA ALA A 36 -1.92 -4.20 15.77
C ALA A 36 -3.41 -4.52 15.53
N PHE A 37 -3.90 -4.19 14.33
CA PHE A 37 -5.28 -4.49 13.92
C PHE A 37 -5.53 -6.01 13.82
N LYS A 38 -4.60 -6.79 13.26
CA LYS A 38 -4.68 -8.26 13.24
C LYS A 38 -4.83 -8.83 14.65
N LYS A 39 -4.00 -8.40 15.61
CA LYS A 39 -4.08 -8.84 17.01
C LYS A 39 -5.42 -8.51 17.68
N LEU A 40 -6.06 -7.41 17.28
CA LEU A 40 -7.34 -6.95 17.83
C LEU A 40 -8.55 -7.76 17.31
N VAL A 41 -8.46 -8.28 16.09
CA VAL A 41 -9.54 -9.03 15.42
C VAL A 41 -9.40 -10.54 15.63
N ALA A 42 -8.16 -11.03 15.59
CA ALA A 42 -7.79 -12.42 15.80
C ALA A 42 -6.66 -12.50 16.85
N PRO A 43 -6.97 -12.35 18.14
CA PRO A 43 -5.99 -12.57 19.20
C PRO A 43 -5.48 -14.00 19.12
N LYS A 44 -4.17 -14.20 19.27
CA LYS A 44 -3.63 -15.54 19.45
C LYS A 44 -4.11 -16.05 20.81
N ASN A 45 -4.82 -17.17 20.84
CA ASN A 45 -4.90 -17.95 22.06
C ASN A 45 -3.45 -18.38 22.40
N GLU A 46 -3.08 -18.35 23.67
CA GLU A 46 -1.80 -18.95 24.09
C GLU A 46 -1.78 -20.41 23.61
N PRO A 47 -0.65 -20.90 23.08
CA PRO A 47 -0.55 -22.31 22.75
C PRO A 47 -0.74 -23.10 24.05
N GLU A 48 -1.79 -23.91 24.14
CA GLU A 48 -1.81 -24.99 25.12
C GLU A 48 -0.56 -25.84 24.87
N GLU A 49 0.17 -26.17 25.94
CA GLU A 49 1.37 -27.01 25.86
C GLU A 49 1.02 -28.33 25.15
N GLY A 50 1.41 -28.45 23.88
CA GLY A 50 1.22 -29.67 23.08
C GLY A 50 0.50 -29.53 21.74
N ALA A 51 0.03 -28.34 21.34
CA ALA A 51 -0.55 -28.13 20.01
C ALA A 51 0.53 -27.81 18.96
N ASP A 52 0.49 -28.52 17.82
CA ASP A 52 1.37 -28.29 16.68
C ASP A 52 1.36 -26.83 16.21
N GLN A 53 2.53 -26.30 15.86
CA GLN A 53 2.75 -24.87 15.55
C GLN A 53 1.99 -24.34 14.32
N GLU A 54 1.21 -25.17 13.62
CA GLU A 54 0.48 -24.83 12.38
C GLU A 54 -0.92 -24.23 12.63
N GLU A 55 -1.60 -24.57 13.74
CA GLU A 55 -2.97 -24.10 14.06
C GLU A 55 -3.15 -22.58 14.26
N PRO A 56 -2.21 -21.79 14.83
CA PRO A 56 -2.44 -20.37 15.11
C PRO A 56 -2.50 -19.50 13.85
N ALA A 57 -2.02 -19.98 12.70
CA ALA A 57 -2.02 -19.25 11.44
C ALA A 57 -3.35 -19.39 10.68
N GLU A 58 -4.00 -20.56 10.77
CA GLU A 58 -5.30 -20.86 10.14
C GLU A 58 -6.43 -20.09 10.83
N LEU A 59 -6.50 -20.14 12.16
CA LEU A 59 -7.49 -19.40 12.98
C LEU A 59 -7.46 -17.88 12.76
N ALA A 60 -6.31 -17.32 12.39
CA ALA A 60 -6.19 -15.89 12.10
C ALA A 60 -6.78 -15.52 10.72
N ARG A 61 -6.70 -16.43 9.73
CA ARG A 61 -7.25 -16.21 8.39
C ARG A 61 -8.77 -16.30 8.37
N GLU A 62 -9.37 -16.99 9.32
CA GLU A 62 -10.83 -17.06 9.47
C GLU A 62 -11.47 -15.69 9.66
N LYS A 63 -10.78 -14.72 10.29
CA LYS A 63 -11.36 -13.40 10.62
C LYS A 63 -10.74 -12.23 9.85
N ILE A 64 -9.47 -12.34 9.45
CA ILE A 64 -8.78 -11.26 8.74
C ILE A 64 -7.76 -11.75 7.70
N LEU A 65 -7.86 -11.21 6.49
CA LEU A 65 -6.82 -11.31 5.46
C LEU A 65 -5.95 -10.06 5.47
N TYR A 66 -4.64 -10.21 5.23
CA TYR A 66 -3.74 -9.07 5.15
C TYR A 66 -2.73 -9.19 4.01
N TYR A 67 -2.49 -8.05 3.36
CA TYR A 67 -1.36 -7.80 2.48
C TYR A 67 -0.47 -6.75 3.14
N ASN A 68 0.80 -7.07 3.36
CA ASN A 68 1.82 -6.14 3.85
C ASN A 68 3.23 -6.69 3.55
N ALA A 69 4.26 -6.00 4.01
CA ALA A 69 5.66 -6.43 3.84
C ALA A 69 5.96 -7.88 4.28
N PHE A 70 5.27 -8.43 5.30
CA PHE A 70 5.48 -9.84 5.69
C PHE A 70 4.96 -10.82 4.64
N THR A 71 3.95 -10.45 3.86
CA THR A 71 3.46 -11.25 2.72
C THR A 71 4.48 -11.18 1.58
N GLU A 72 5.09 -10.01 1.36
CA GLU A 72 6.15 -9.85 0.35
C GLU A 72 7.41 -10.65 0.70
N ASP A 73 7.81 -10.64 1.97
CA ASP A 73 8.98 -11.38 2.48
C ASP A 73 8.85 -12.90 2.33
N LEU A 74 7.67 -13.44 2.00
CA LEU A 74 7.51 -14.85 1.64
C LEU A 74 8.26 -15.19 0.35
N PHE A 75 8.54 -14.22 -0.49
CA PHE A 75 9.19 -14.38 -1.78
C PHE A 75 10.60 -13.80 -1.71
N TYR A 76 11.59 -14.52 -2.25
CA TYR A 76 12.98 -14.05 -2.26
C TYR A 76 13.76 -14.66 -3.41
N TRP A 77 14.69 -13.89 -3.98
CA TRP A 77 15.56 -14.40 -5.04
C TRP A 77 16.67 -15.28 -4.49
N ASP A 78 16.88 -16.41 -5.15
CA ASP A 78 18.07 -17.23 -4.98
C ASP A 78 19.23 -16.60 -5.75
N ASN A 79 20.03 -15.75 -5.09
CA ASN A 79 21.12 -15.03 -5.73
C ASN A 79 22.44 -15.82 -5.78
N ASP A 80 22.52 -16.96 -5.08
CA ASP A 80 23.72 -17.82 -5.02
C ASP A 80 23.68 -18.90 -6.11
N LEU A 81 23.68 -18.44 -7.36
CA LEU A 81 23.69 -19.32 -8.54
C LEU A 81 25.13 -19.79 -8.78
N THR A 82 25.64 -20.69 -7.94
CA THR A 82 26.85 -21.43 -8.30
C THR A 82 26.60 -22.16 -9.63
N LEU A 83 27.48 -21.95 -10.63
CA LEU A 83 27.47 -22.62 -11.94
C LEU A 83 26.42 -22.14 -12.97
N ASP A 84 26.12 -20.83 -13.05
CA ASP A 84 25.30 -20.28 -14.14
C ASP A 84 23.86 -20.86 -14.17
N ALA A 85 23.35 -21.21 -12.99
CA ALA A 85 22.01 -21.78 -12.83
C ALA A 85 20.91 -20.76 -13.20
N ASP A 86 19.79 -21.27 -13.71
CA ASP A 86 18.65 -20.45 -14.12
C ASP A 86 18.09 -19.59 -12.96
N PRO A 87 17.81 -18.30 -13.19
CA PRO A 87 17.26 -17.42 -12.16
C PRO A 87 15.86 -17.89 -11.74
N LYS A 88 15.63 -17.97 -10.43
CA LYS A 88 14.34 -18.36 -9.85
C LYS A 88 14.00 -17.61 -8.57
N LEU A 89 12.71 -17.32 -8.41
CA LEU A 89 12.16 -16.73 -7.20
C LEU A 89 11.73 -17.87 -6.27
N LYS A 90 12.26 -17.92 -5.04
CA LYS A 90 11.89 -18.90 -4.03
C LYS A 90 10.73 -18.39 -3.19
N ILE A 91 9.92 -19.32 -2.72
CA ILE A 91 8.82 -19.10 -1.78
C ILE A 91 9.20 -19.78 -0.46
N GLN A 92 9.22 -19.03 0.63
CA GLN A 92 9.44 -19.58 1.96
C GLN A 92 8.33 -20.59 2.30
N PRO A 93 8.62 -21.73 2.93
CA PRO A 93 7.59 -22.69 3.34
C PRO A 93 6.54 -22.00 4.22
N ASN A 94 5.29 -21.97 3.76
CA ASN A 94 4.20 -21.32 4.48
C ASN A 94 2.86 -21.95 4.07
N SER A 95 1.87 -21.89 4.96
CA SER A 95 0.53 -22.44 4.68
C SER A 95 -0.34 -21.54 3.81
N PHE A 96 0.10 -20.34 3.42
CA PHE A 96 -0.70 -19.39 2.65
C PHE A 96 -0.59 -19.62 1.14
N THR A 97 0.62 -19.61 0.60
CA THR A 97 0.86 -19.76 -0.84
C THR A 97 0.51 -21.17 -1.32
N ASP A 98 0.88 -22.20 -0.55
CA ASP A 98 0.54 -23.59 -0.89
C ASP A 98 -0.97 -23.81 -0.91
N TRP A 99 -1.71 -23.22 0.03
CA TRP A 99 -3.17 -23.30 0.08
C TRP A 99 -3.82 -22.62 -1.15
N ILE A 100 -3.36 -21.44 -1.54
CA ILE A 100 -3.88 -20.72 -2.73
C ILE A 100 -3.59 -21.51 -4.02
N LEU A 101 -2.37 -22.01 -4.18
CA LEU A 101 -1.96 -22.66 -5.43
C LEU A 101 -2.47 -24.10 -5.52
N ARG A 102 -2.38 -24.88 -4.44
CA ARG A 102 -2.77 -26.30 -4.43
C ARG A 102 -4.27 -26.48 -4.23
N ASP A 103 -4.82 -25.90 -3.17
CA ASP A 103 -6.16 -26.23 -2.69
C ASP A 103 -7.21 -25.42 -3.45
N ARG A 104 -6.87 -24.17 -3.81
CA ARG A 104 -7.77 -23.26 -4.53
C ARG A 104 -7.52 -23.22 -6.04
N GLY A 105 -6.39 -23.74 -6.53
CA GLY A 105 -6.08 -23.83 -7.95
C GLY A 105 -6.02 -22.48 -8.67
N GLN A 106 -5.51 -21.44 -7.99
CA GLN A 106 -5.54 -20.06 -8.50
C GLN A 106 -4.37 -19.71 -9.43
N ASP A 107 -3.50 -20.65 -9.78
CA ASP A 107 -2.27 -20.40 -10.54
C ASP A 107 -2.52 -19.67 -11.87
N GLN A 108 -3.53 -20.09 -12.64
CA GLN A 108 -3.86 -19.46 -13.94
C GLN A 108 -4.45 -18.05 -13.78
N ASN A 109 -5.27 -17.84 -12.75
CA ASN A 109 -5.83 -16.52 -12.47
C ASN A 109 -4.73 -15.55 -12.00
N ILE A 110 -3.79 -16.04 -11.19
CA ILE A 110 -2.62 -15.26 -10.75
C ILE A 110 -1.77 -14.85 -11.95
N VAL A 111 -1.52 -15.76 -12.89
CA VAL A 111 -0.81 -15.48 -14.15
C VAL A 111 -1.52 -14.38 -14.94
N ALA A 112 -2.84 -14.49 -15.12
CA ALA A 112 -3.63 -13.52 -15.86
C ALA A 112 -3.61 -12.12 -15.21
N THR A 113 -3.80 -12.06 -13.88
CA THR A 113 -3.73 -10.81 -13.11
C THR A 113 -2.32 -10.20 -13.18
N PHE A 114 -1.26 -11.01 -13.07
CA PHE A 114 0.11 -10.54 -13.19
C PHE A 114 0.44 -9.96 -14.57
N GLN A 115 0.05 -10.65 -15.63
CA GLN A 115 0.25 -10.21 -17.01
C GLN A 115 -0.49 -8.91 -17.30
N ARG A 116 -1.68 -8.73 -16.72
CA ARG A 116 -2.46 -7.50 -16.82
C ARG A 116 -1.71 -6.29 -16.24
N TYR A 117 -1.05 -6.44 -15.11
CA TYR A 117 -0.32 -5.34 -14.44
C TYR A 117 1.14 -5.20 -14.87
N THR A 118 1.62 -6.01 -15.80
CA THR A 118 3.01 -5.99 -16.25
C THR A 118 3.09 -6.04 -17.76
N HIS A 119 3.20 -7.24 -18.33
CA HIS A 119 3.36 -7.46 -19.74
C HIS A 119 2.67 -8.78 -20.12
N GLU A 120 1.79 -8.73 -21.13
CA GLU A 120 0.94 -9.86 -21.57
C GLU A 120 1.72 -11.17 -21.82
N LYS A 121 2.98 -11.05 -22.25
CA LYS A 121 3.84 -12.20 -22.57
C LYS A 121 4.76 -12.67 -21.46
N LEU A 122 4.84 -11.94 -20.33
CA LEU A 122 5.70 -12.32 -19.21
C LEU A 122 4.92 -13.32 -18.34
N THR A 123 5.33 -14.58 -18.36
CA THR A 123 4.57 -15.66 -17.72
C THR A 123 5.32 -16.20 -16.49
N PRO A 124 4.74 -16.09 -15.28
CA PRO A 124 5.23 -16.82 -14.12
C PRO A 124 4.75 -18.29 -14.19
N THR A 125 5.60 -19.22 -13.81
CA THR A 125 5.29 -20.64 -13.69
C THR A 125 5.65 -21.11 -12.30
N PHE A 126 4.63 -21.51 -11.55
CA PHE A 126 4.77 -22.08 -10.22
C PHE A 126 5.26 -23.52 -10.33
N ILE A 127 6.44 -23.80 -9.78
CA ILE A 127 7.07 -25.12 -9.89
C ILE A 127 6.53 -26.02 -8.78
N GLU A 128 5.73 -27.00 -9.17
CA GLU A 128 5.19 -28.00 -8.25
C GLU A 128 6.27 -28.98 -7.78
N LYS A 129 6.34 -29.24 -6.48
CA LYS A 129 7.18 -30.29 -5.88
C LYS A 129 6.38 -31.13 -4.89
N ASP A 130 6.82 -32.37 -4.73
CA ASP A 130 6.29 -33.24 -3.69
C ASP A 130 6.89 -32.86 -2.32
N LYS A 131 6.01 -32.73 -1.32
CA LYS A 131 6.34 -32.52 0.09
C LYS A 131 5.76 -33.67 0.90
N VAL A 132 6.61 -34.30 1.71
CA VAL A 132 6.14 -35.30 2.68
C VAL A 132 5.78 -34.58 3.97
N ILE A 133 4.54 -34.74 4.41
CA ILE A 133 4.09 -34.31 5.73
C ILE A 133 3.78 -35.54 6.59
N ASP A 134 4.07 -35.46 7.88
CA ASP A 134 3.64 -36.45 8.85
C ASP A 134 2.29 -36.00 9.41
N ARG A 135 1.25 -36.82 9.23
CA ARG A 135 -0.08 -36.55 9.76
C ARG A 135 -0.55 -37.80 10.51
N ASP A 136 -0.72 -37.66 11.82
CA ASP A 136 -1.11 -38.76 12.72
C ASP A 136 -0.20 -40.00 12.62
N GLY A 137 1.11 -39.80 12.47
CA GLY A 137 2.10 -40.87 12.33
C GLY A 137 2.12 -41.54 10.94
N LYS A 138 1.43 -40.97 9.95
CA LYS A 138 1.44 -41.42 8.56
C LYS A 138 2.12 -40.38 7.67
N ARG A 139 3.07 -40.85 6.87
CA ARG A 139 3.69 -40.05 5.80
C ARG A 139 2.69 -39.87 4.65
N VAL A 140 2.20 -38.66 4.47
CA VAL A 140 1.32 -38.27 3.37
C VAL A 140 2.14 -37.43 2.38
N LEU A 141 2.05 -37.78 1.10
CA LEU A 141 2.60 -36.98 0.03
C LEU A 141 1.60 -35.87 -0.32
N THR A 142 2.04 -34.62 -0.24
CA THR A 142 1.28 -33.44 -0.67
C THR A 142 2.09 -32.63 -1.68
N LYS A 143 1.43 -31.71 -2.38
CA LYS A 143 2.09 -30.78 -3.31
C LYS A 143 2.44 -29.47 -2.59
N THR A 144 3.55 -28.88 -3.00
CA THR A 144 4.02 -27.55 -2.57
C THR A 144 4.61 -26.81 -3.77
N PHE A 145 4.64 -25.48 -3.70
CA PHE A 145 5.14 -24.62 -4.77
C PHE A 145 6.27 -23.74 -4.22
N PRO A 146 7.51 -24.26 -4.10
CA PRO A 146 8.58 -23.55 -3.42
C PRO A 146 9.31 -22.57 -4.34
N GLU A 147 9.05 -22.59 -5.65
CA GLU A 147 9.80 -21.84 -6.65
C GLU A 147 8.86 -21.31 -7.75
N VAL A 148 9.16 -20.12 -8.27
CA VAL A 148 8.52 -19.51 -9.45
C VAL A 148 9.61 -19.20 -10.47
N GLN A 149 9.37 -19.61 -11.71
CA GLN A 149 10.21 -19.28 -12.86
C GLN A 149 9.45 -18.33 -13.79
N PHE A 150 10.18 -17.44 -14.45
CA PHE A 150 9.59 -16.47 -15.38
C PHE A 150 10.15 -16.68 -16.78
N SER A 151 9.31 -16.51 -17.79
CA SER A 151 9.71 -16.54 -19.19
C SER A 151 8.89 -15.56 -20.02
N PHE A 152 9.37 -15.25 -21.22
CA PHE A 152 8.52 -14.66 -22.25
C PHE A 152 7.97 -15.76 -23.16
N ASP A 153 6.65 -15.86 -23.22
CA ASP A 153 5.97 -16.83 -24.07
C ASP A 153 5.52 -16.16 -25.38
N ARG A 154 5.91 -16.72 -26.51
CA ARG A 154 5.56 -16.25 -27.87
C ARG A 154 5.00 -17.41 -28.68
N GLY A 155 3.72 -17.69 -28.50
CA GLY A 155 3.08 -18.83 -29.17
C GLY A 155 3.68 -20.14 -28.67
N THR A 156 4.39 -20.87 -29.53
CA THR A 156 5.07 -22.13 -29.17
C THR A 156 6.51 -21.95 -28.68
N GLU A 157 7.09 -20.76 -28.81
CA GLU A 157 8.44 -20.46 -28.34
C GLU A 157 8.39 -19.87 -26.92
N ARG A 158 9.26 -20.38 -26.05
CA ARG A 158 9.42 -19.94 -24.67
C ARG A 158 10.89 -19.58 -24.44
N THR A 159 11.17 -18.41 -23.87
CA THR A 159 12.55 -18.08 -23.47
C THR A 159 13.02 -18.98 -22.33
N GLY A 160 14.33 -19.03 -22.10
CA GLY A 160 14.86 -19.53 -20.83
C GLY A 160 14.33 -18.73 -19.63
N ALA A 161 14.60 -19.23 -18.43
CA ALA A 161 14.20 -18.56 -17.19
C ALA A 161 14.87 -17.18 -17.09
N ILE A 162 14.09 -16.16 -16.74
CA ILE A 162 14.58 -14.78 -16.62
C ILE A 162 14.38 -14.22 -15.22
N LYS A 163 15.24 -13.27 -14.87
CA LYS A 163 15.06 -12.43 -13.69
C LYS A 163 14.19 -11.22 -14.05
N ILE A 164 13.16 -10.98 -13.24
CA ILE A 164 12.28 -9.80 -13.35
C ILE A 164 12.75 -8.67 -12.44
N SER A 165 12.23 -7.46 -12.68
CA SER A 165 12.47 -6.27 -11.86
C SER A 165 11.78 -6.37 -10.49
N ARG A 166 12.19 -5.52 -9.54
CA ARG A 166 11.53 -5.44 -8.21
C ARG A 166 10.05 -5.03 -8.31
N GLY A 167 9.70 -4.17 -9.28
CA GLY A 167 8.31 -3.75 -9.49
C GLY A 167 7.45 -4.90 -10.00
N GLU A 168 7.96 -5.69 -10.96
CA GLU A 168 7.30 -6.92 -11.42
C GLU A 168 7.20 -7.96 -10.28
N GLU A 169 8.22 -8.10 -9.44
CA GLU A 169 8.16 -8.99 -8.27
C GLU A 169 7.05 -8.58 -7.30
N SER A 170 6.95 -7.29 -6.94
CA SER A 170 5.86 -6.75 -6.13
C SER A 170 4.49 -7.00 -6.79
N ASN A 171 4.39 -6.84 -8.11
CA ASN A 171 3.18 -7.15 -8.86
C ASN A 171 2.80 -8.63 -8.82
N LEU A 172 3.74 -9.58 -8.88
CA LEU A 172 3.41 -11.00 -8.74
C LEU A 172 2.78 -11.28 -7.39
N ILE A 173 3.38 -10.74 -6.32
CA ILE A 173 2.92 -10.94 -4.95
C ILE A 173 1.54 -10.30 -4.76
N TRP A 174 1.35 -9.10 -5.32
CA TRP A 174 0.05 -8.44 -5.38
C TRP A 174 -0.98 -9.29 -6.13
N SER A 175 -0.64 -9.85 -7.29
CA SER A 175 -1.53 -10.73 -8.06
C SER A 175 -1.98 -11.96 -7.27
N VAL A 176 -1.06 -12.60 -6.53
CA VAL A 176 -1.41 -13.72 -5.62
C VAL A 176 -2.49 -13.30 -4.63
N PHE A 177 -2.36 -12.13 -4.01
CA PHE A 177 -3.33 -11.64 -3.04
C PHE A 177 -4.62 -11.13 -3.67
N TYR A 178 -4.53 -10.43 -4.80
CA TYR A 178 -5.65 -9.85 -5.51
C TYR A 178 -6.59 -10.95 -6.04
N THR A 179 -6.04 -12.00 -6.65
CA THR A 179 -6.83 -13.16 -7.09
C THR A 179 -7.56 -13.84 -5.93
N LEU A 180 -6.90 -14.02 -4.78
CA LEU A 180 -7.57 -14.52 -3.58
C LEU A 180 -8.70 -13.58 -3.15
N LEU A 181 -8.48 -12.27 -3.19
CA LEU A 181 -9.49 -11.28 -2.81
C LEU A 181 -10.72 -11.32 -3.74
N GLU A 182 -10.50 -11.51 -5.04
CA GLU A 182 -11.57 -11.71 -6.03
C GLU A 182 -12.40 -12.96 -5.71
N GLU A 183 -11.75 -14.10 -5.44
CA GLU A 183 -12.42 -15.34 -5.06
C GLU A 183 -13.24 -15.16 -3.78
N VAL A 184 -12.64 -14.57 -2.73
CA VAL A 184 -13.30 -14.31 -1.44
C VAL A 184 -14.56 -13.46 -1.63
N ILE A 185 -14.47 -12.37 -2.41
CA ILE A 185 -15.62 -11.50 -2.65
C ILE A 185 -16.68 -12.21 -3.47
N SER A 186 -16.29 -13.01 -4.47
CA SER A 186 -17.21 -13.81 -5.27
C SER A 186 -18.02 -14.77 -4.38
N ILE A 187 -17.34 -15.53 -3.50
CA ILE A 187 -17.97 -16.49 -2.58
C ILE A 187 -18.90 -15.77 -1.59
N LEU A 188 -18.42 -14.69 -0.95
CA LEU A 188 -19.19 -13.98 0.07
C LEU A 188 -20.35 -13.14 -0.49
N ASN A 189 -20.37 -12.88 -1.80
CA ASN A 189 -21.49 -12.23 -2.47
C ASN A 189 -22.71 -13.14 -2.61
N GLU A 190 -22.54 -14.47 -2.52
CA GLU A 190 -23.67 -15.37 -2.31
C GLU A 190 -24.18 -15.22 -0.87
N ALA A 191 -25.41 -14.74 -0.76
CA ALA A 191 -26.02 -14.35 0.51
C ALA A 191 -26.45 -15.56 1.33
N GLU A 192 -26.79 -16.68 0.68
CA GLU A 192 -27.18 -17.93 1.35
C GLU A 192 -25.96 -18.82 1.60
N PRO A 193 -25.53 -19.05 2.86
CA PRO A 193 -24.36 -19.88 3.14
C PRO A 193 -24.44 -21.29 2.55
N SER A 194 -25.64 -21.85 2.44
CA SER A 194 -25.87 -23.18 1.85
C SER A 194 -25.66 -23.24 0.32
N LYS A 195 -25.59 -22.09 -0.35
CA LYS A 195 -25.35 -21.97 -1.80
C LYS A 195 -23.92 -21.54 -2.14
N ARG A 196 -23.10 -21.24 -1.13
CA ARG A 196 -21.70 -20.87 -1.34
C ARG A 196 -20.92 -22.09 -1.79
N ASP A 197 -20.01 -21.88 -2.73
CA ASP A 197 -19.06 -22.90 -3.18
C ASP A 197 -18.06 -23.28 -2.07
N ASP A 198 -17.86 -22.40 -1.10
CA ASP A 198 -17.00 -22.61 0.07
C ASP A 198 -17.51 -21.81 1.28
N ASN A 199 -17.31 -22.35 2.49
CA ASN A 199 -17.67 -21.72 3.76
C ASN A 199 -16.44 -21.26 4.59
N GLN A 200 -15.21 -21.51 4.12
CA GLN A 200 -13.97 -21.12 4.81
C GLN A 200 -13.87 -19.62 5.09
N PHE A 201 -14.58 -18.79 4.31
CA PHE A 201 -14.58 -17.33 4.44
C PHE A 201 -15.77 -16.78 5.23
N ASP A 202 -16.69 -17.62 5.71
CA ASP A 202 -17.94 -17.17 6.34
C ASP A 202 -17.71 -16.29 7.57
N ASN A 203 -16.62 -16.55 8.29
CA ASN A 203 -16.22 -15.80 9.48
C ASN A 203 -15.35 -14.57 9.18
N LEU A 204 -15.02 -14.32 7.90
CA LEU A 204 -14.10 -13.27 7.49
C LEU A 204 -14.74 -11.89 7.69
N GLN A 205 -14.09 -11.05 8.49
CA GLN A 205 -14.62 -9.74 8.86
C GLN A 205 -13.86 -8.60 8.20
N TYR A 206 -12.55 -8.75 8.02
CA TYR A 206 -11.68 -7.67 7.56
C TYR A 206 -10.68 -8.12 6.49
N VAL A 207 -10.37 -7.21 5.58
CA VAL A 207 -9.20 -7.26 4.70
C VAL A 207 -8.36 -6.02 4.98
N PHE A 208 -7.08 -6.22 5.31
CA PHE A 208 -6.14 -5.12 5.55
C PHE A 208 -5.08 -5.11 4.44
N ILE A 209 -4.97 -4.03 3.69
CA ILE A 209 -4.04 -3.89 2.57
C ILE A 209 -3.08 -2.74 2.89
N ASP A 210 -1.81 -3.04 3.07
CA ASP A 210 -0.75 -2.06 3.34
C ASP A 210 0.21 -1.97 2.17
N ASP A 211 0.20 -0.83 1.48
CA ASP A 211 1.05 -0.53 0.33
C ASP A 211 1.03 -1.65 -0.72
N PRO A 212 -0.12 -1.91 -1.39
CA PRO A 212 -0.33 -3.08 -2.23
C PRO A 212 0.69 -3.25 -3.35
N VAL A 213 1.25 -2.14 -3.83
CA VAL A 213 2.28 -2.12 -4.86
C VAL A 213 3.25 -0.99 -4.54
N SER A 214 4.54 -1.32 -4.46
CA SER A 214 5.62 -0.35 -4.33
C SER A 214 6.48 -0.41 -5.60
N SER A 215 6.82 0.75 -6.15
CA SER A 215 7.68 0.86 -7.35
C SER A 215 7.07 0.48 -8.71
N LEU A 216 5.78 0.74 -8.92
CA LEU A 216 5.19 0.76 -10.26
C LEU A 216 5.36 2.13 -10.94
N ASP A 217 5.32 2.12 -12.27
CA ASP A 217 5.06 3.36 -13.01
C ASP A 217 3.64 3.87 -12.75
N ASP A 218 3.42 5.16 -13.04
CA ASP A 218 2.15 5.82 -12.75
C ASP A 218 0.96 5.16 -13.46
N GLY A 219 1.16 4.56 -14.64
CA GLY A 219 0.10 3.94 -15.43
C GLY A 219 -0.44 2.68 -14.75
N HIS A 220 0.44 1.73 -14.45
CA HIS A 220 0.06 0.50 -13.76
C HIS A 220 -0.45 0.77 -12.33
N LEU A 221 0.11 1.78 -11.65
CA LEU A 221 -0.35 2.18 -10.32
C LEU A 221 -1.81 2.67 -10.33
N ILE A 222 -2.21 3.43 -11.37
CA ILE A 222 -3.59 3.87 -11.56
C ILE A 222 -4.50 2.67 -11.82
N GLU A 223 -4.09 1.73 -12.67
CA GLU A 223 -4.91 0.55 -12.99
C GLU A 223 -5.17 -0.31 -11.75
N VAL A 224 -4.13 -0.62 -10.97
CA VAL A 224 -4.26 -1.37 -9.71
C VAL A 224 -5.21 -0.66 -8.74
N ALA A 225 -5.15 0.67 -8.63
CA ALA A 225 -6.05 1.43 -7.77
C ALA A 225 -7.50 1.36 -8.24
N VAL A 226 -7.75 1.50 -9.55
CA VAL A 226 -9.10 1.44 -10.14
C VAL A 226 -9.71 0.06 -9.95
N ASP A 227 -8.94 -1.00 -10.19
CA ASP A 227 -9.38 -2.38 -10.01
C ASP A 227 -9.67 -2.69 -8.55
N LEU A 228 -8.75 -2.34 -7.64
CA LEU A 228 -8.96 -2.55 -6.21
C LEU A 228 -10.20 -1.80 -5.71
N ALA A 229 -10.40 -0.54 -6.11
CA ALA A 229 -11.61 0.19 -5.74
C ALA A 229 -12.87 -0.48 -6.31
N SER A 230 -12.83 -0.95 -7.56
CA SER A 230 -13.96 -1.62 -8.20
C SER A 230 -14.31 -2.93 -7.50
N LEU A 231 -13.31 -3.73 -7.15
CA LEU A 231 -13.46 -4.98 -6.41
C LEU A 231 -14.01 -4.76 -5.00
N VAL A 232 -13.45 -3.80 -4.25
CA VAL A 232 -13.95 -3.44 -2.92
C VAL A 232 -15.39 -2.94 -2.96
N LYS A 233 -15.75 -2.15 -3.98
CA LYS A 233 -17.11 -1.66 -4.19
C LYS A 233 -18.08 -2.80 -4.58
N SER A 234 -17.62 -3.83 -5.28
CA SER A 234 -18.47 -4.93 -5.76
C SER A 234 -18.87 -5.93 -4.66
N SER A 235 -18.16 -5.93 -3.53
CA SER A 235 -18.57 -6.69 -2.34
C SER A 235 -19.99 -6.29 -1.91
N GLU A 236 -20.89 -7.25 -1.83
CA GLU A 236 -22.26 -7.13 -1.31
C GLU A 236 -22.35 -7.61 0.16
N SER A 237 -21.29 -8.25 0.66
CA SER A 237 -21.20 -8.78 2.03
C SER A 237 -20.87 -7.71 3.09
N THR A 238 -20.82 -8.14 4.35
CA THR A 238 -20.43 -7.33 5.51
C THR A 238 -18.92 -7.15 5.65
N LEU A 239 -18.12 -7.69 4.71
CA LEU A 239 -16.66 -7.60 4.71
C LEU A 239 -16.20 -6.13 4.69
N LYS A 240 -15.25 -5.81 5.56
CA LYS A 240 -14.69 -4.46 5.72
C LYS A 240 -13.25 -4.40 5.24
N PHE A 241 -12.84 -3.25 4.72
CA PHE A 241 -11.55 -3.03 4.08
C PHE A 241 -10.82 -1.88 4.75
N ILE A 242 -9.56 -2.09 5.09
CA ILE A 242 -8.65 -1.04 5.54
C ILE A 242 -7.49 -1.02 4.55
N ILE A 243 -7.30 0.11 3.87
CA ILE A 243 -6.29 0.28 2.84
C ILE A 243 -5.36 1.39 3.29
N THR A 244 -4.07 1.10 3.39
CA THR A 244 -3.05 2.08 3.76
C THR A 244 -2.07 2.26 2.62
N THR A 245 -1.71 3.49 2.30
CA THR A 245 -0.73 3.78 1.25
C THR A 245 0.18 4.96 1.56
N HIS A 246 1.41 4.94 1.07
CA HIS A 246 2.30 6.10 1.02
C HIS A 246 2.28 6.86 -0.30
N SER A 247 1.69 6.30 -1.35
CA SER A 247 1.65 6.93 -2.67
C SER A 247 0.50 7.93 -2.74
N PRO A 248 0.77 9.24 -2.94
CA PRO A 248 -0.29 10.23 -3.09
C PRO A 248 -1.16 10.01 -4.32
N LEU A 249 -0.57 9.50 -5.41
CA LEU A 249 -1.30 9.17 -6.64
C LEU A 249 -2.29 8.04 -6.37
N PHE A 250 -1.81 6.93 -5.80
CA PHE A 250 -2.65 5.78 -5.46
C PHE A 250 -3.78 6.17 -4.50
N PHE A 251 -3.48 6.94 -3.46
CA PHE A 251 -4.48 7.45 -2.53
C PHE A 251 -5.54 8.30 -3.23
N ASN A 252 -5.14 9.20 -4.14
CA ASN A 252 -6.07 10.08 -4.84
C ASN A 252 -6.97 9.32 -5.81
N VAL A 253 -6.45 8.33 -6.53
CA VAL A 253 -7.27 7.48 -7.41
C VAL A 253 -8.29 6.71 -6.58
N LEU A 254 -7.86 6.06 -5.49
CA LEU A 254 -8.78 5.36 -4.58
C LEU A 254 -9.80 6.30 -3.94
N HIS A 255 -9.39 7.48 -3.47
CA HIS A 255 -10.29 8.46 -2.87
C HIS A 255 -11.39 8.85 -3.86
N ASN A 256 -11.03 9.18 -5.10
CA ASN A 256 -12.01 9.52 -6.14
C ASN A 256 -12.92 8.33 -6.46
N GLU A 257 -12.35 7.14 -6.67
CA GLU A 257 -13.11 5.95 -7.03
C GLU A 257 -14.08 5.49 -5.92
N LEU A 258 -13.69 5.64 -4.66
CA LEU A 258 -14.51 5.32 -3.50
C LEU A 258 -15.55 6.41 -3.18
N ASN A 259 -15.43 7.59 -3.78
CA ASN A 259 -16.46 8.63 -3.77
C ASN A 259 -17.48 8.50 -4.91
N ASN A 260 -17.33 7.49 -5.77
CA ASN A 260 -18.32 7.12 -6.77
C ASN A 260 -19.27 6.03 -6.25
N LYS A 261 -20.57 6.16 -6.56
CA LYS A 261 -21.56 5.12 -6.24
C LYS A 261 -21.43 3.93 -7.21
N LEU A 262 -21.78 2.73 -6.74
CA LEU A 262 -21.97 1.56 -7.60
C LEU A 262 -23.42 1.07 -7.48
N ASP A 263 -24.12 1.08 -8.61
CA ASP A 263 -25.47 0.55 -8.74
C ASP A 263 -25.43 -0.65 -9.71
N LYS A 264 -26.09 -1.76 -9.35
CA LYS A 264 -26.17 -2.98 -10.15
C LYS A 264 -27.57 -3.16 -10.70
N LYS A 265 -27.68 -3.28 -12.02
CA LYS A 265 -28.95 -3.54 -12.70
C LYS A 265 -29.43 -4.95 -12.34
N GLN A 266 -30.68 -5.06 -11.93
CA GLN A 266 -31.35 -6.29 -11.56
C GLN A 266 -32.06 -6.90 -12.80
N PRO A 267 -32.41 -8.21 -12.77
CA PRO A 267 -33.11 -8.87 -13.88
C PRO A 267 -34.46 -8.22 -14.23
N ASP A 268 -35.13 -7.61 -13.26
CA ASP A 268 -36.39 -6.89 -13.42
C ASP A 268 -36.23 -5.48 -14.04
N GLY A 269 -35.01 -5.07 -14.35
CA GLY A 269 -34.68 -3.76 -14.91
C GLY A 269 -34.45 -2.65 -13.86
N SER A 270 -34.68 -2.92 -12.57
CA SER A 270 -34.40 -1.98 -11.47
C SER A 270 -32.90 -1.89 -11.18
N TYR A 271 -32.50 -0.91 -10.36
CA TYR A 271 -31.11 -0.75 -9.91
C TYR A 271 -31.01 -0.93 -8.40
N LYS A 272 -30.15 -1.86 -7.96
CA LYS A 272 -29.80 -2.06 -6.56
C LYS A 272 -28.51 -1.30 -6.25
N SER A 273 -28.54 -0.50 -5.19
CA SER A 273 -27.33 0.10 -4.63
C SER A 273 -26.42 -0.98 -4.07
N VAL A 274 -25.23 -1.15 -4.64
CA VAL A 274 -24.18 -2.02 -4.09
C VAL A 274 -23.28 -1.22 -3.15
N TYR A 275 -22.89 -0.02 -3.58
CA TYR A 275 -22.00 0.84 -2.82
C TYR A 275 -22.41 2.31 -2.87
N ARG A 276 -22.20 3.00 -1.75
CA ARG A 276 -22.45 4.43 -1.56
C ARG A 276 -21.21 5.09 -0.93
N PRO A 277 -20.84 6.32 -1.35
CA PRO A 277 -19.65 7.01 -0.85
C PRO A 277 -19.54 7.09 0.69
N LYS A 278 -20.67 7.29 1.37
CA LYS A 278 -20.77 7.34 2.85
C LYS A 278 -20.30 6.08 3.58
N GLN A 279 -20.14 4.96 2.87
CA GLN A 279 -19.62 3.70 3.39
C GLN A 279 -18.09 3.70 3.48
N SER A 280 -17.42 4.69 2.88
CA SER A 280 -15.98 4.92 3.05
C SER A 280 -15.69 6.09 3.98
N ASN A 281 -14.54 6.02 4.65
CA ASN A 281 -13.87 7.16 5.27
C ASN A 281 -12.44 7.24 4.78
N GLN A 282 -11.90 8.45 4.69
CA GLN A 282 -10.52 8.69 4.29
C GLN A 282 -9.78 9.43 5.39
N PHE A 283 -8.54 9.03 5.63
CA PHE A 283 -7.72 9.56 6.71
C PHE A 283 -6.31 9.86 6.23
N ARG A 284 -5.67 10.77 6.95
CA ARG A 284 -4.23 10.99 6.93
C ARG A 284 -3.68 10.62 8.30
N MET A 285 -2.70 9.72 8.34
CA MET A 285 -2.02 9.35 9.57
C MET A 285 -0.63 9.99 9.62
N THR A 286 -0.32 10.67 10.72
CA THR A 286 1.00 11.28 10.98
C THR A 286 1.59 10.70 12.26
N ARG A 287 2.93 10.59 12.31
CA ARG A 287 3.67 10.19 13.52
C ARG A 287 4.29 11.44 14.13
N GLN A 288 3.97 11.68 15.39
CA GLN A 288 4.44 12.82 16.16
C GLN A 288 5.83 12.55 16.74
N SER A 289 6.49 13.63 17.18
CA SER A 289 7.86 13.58 17.73
C SER A 289 7.99 12.72 19.00
N ASP A 290 6.92 12.59 19.78
CA ASP A 290 6.82 11.74 20.97
C ASP A 290 6.61 10.25 20.62
N GLY A 291 6.48 9.92 19.33
CA GLY A 291 6.23 8.57 18.83
C GLY A 291 4.76 8.17 18.80
N LEU A 292 3.83 9.04 19.25
CA LEU A 292 2.39 8.85 19.11
C LEU A 292 1.92 9.25 17.71
N PHE A 293 0.64 9.03 17.45
CA PHE A 293 0.04 9.14 16.13
C PHE A 293 -1.19 10.02 16.13
N GLU A 294 -1.42 10.74 15.04
CA GLU A 294 -2.69 11.42 14.79
C GLU A 294 -3.34 10.87 13.52
N LEU A 295 -4.66 10.71 13.56
CA LEU A 295 -5.47 10.26 12.44
C LEU A 295 -6.46 11.38 12.09
N HIS A 296 -6.17 12.10 11.01
CA HIS A 296 -6.97 13.23 10.55
C HIS A 296 -7.93 12.78 9.46
N GLU A 297 -9.22 12.91 9.69
CA GLU A 297 -10.24 12.66 8.66
C GLU A 297 -10.05 13.64 7.49
N GLN A 298 -10.13 13.13 6.27
CA GLN A 298 -10.03 13.90 5.04
C GLN A 298 -11.43 14.12 4.48
N PRO A 299 -11.77 15.34 4.02
CA PRO A 299 -13.06 15.59 3.42
C PRO A 299 -13.25 14.78 2.12
N SER A 300 -14.49 14.38 1.84
CA SER A 300 -14.88 13.70 0.61
C SER A 300 -14.83 14.61 -0.62
N ASP A 301 -15.00 15.92 -0.42
CA ASP A 301 -15.35 16.84 -1.50
C ASP A 301 -14.15 17.38 -2.28
N SER A 302 -12.92 17.07 -1.82
CA SER A 302 -11.69 17.50 -2.49
C SER A 302 -10.63 16.40 -2.45
N PRO A 303 -9.93 16.14 -3.57
CA PRO A 303 -8.83 15.20 -3.60
C PRO A 303 -7.70 15.65 -2.67
N PHE A 304 -6.96 14.68 -2.14
CA PHE A 304 -5.82 14.95 -1.26
C PHE A 304 -4.71 15.70 -2.02
N SER A 305 -4.53 16.97 -1.66
CA SER A 305 -3.46 17.79 -2.21
C SER A 305 -2.16 17.53 -1.45
N TYR A 306 -1.35 16.63 -2.00
CA TYR A 306 -0.05 16.28 -1.44
C TYR A 306 0.83 17.49 -1.15
N HIS A 307 0.89 18.46 -2.05
CA HIS A 307 1.73 19.66 -1.90
C HIS A 307 1.22 20.59 -0.79
N LEU A 308 -0.10 20.69 -0.58
CA LEU A 308 -0.65 21.42 0.57
C LEU A 308 -0.36 20.69 1.89
N PHE A 309 -0.38 19.36 1.87
CA PHE A 309 0.06 18.57 3.01
C PHE A 309 1.54 18.80 3.33
N LEU A 310 2.43 18.72 2.34
CA LEU A 310 3.86 19.04 2.51
C LEU A 310 4.06 20.43 3.12
N LEU A 311 3.31 21.43 2.62
CA LEU A 311 3.36 22.79 3.15
C LEU A 311 2.90 22.85 4.62
N SER A 312 1.85 22.11 4.98
CA SER A 312 1.36 22.03 6.36
C SER A 312 2.37 21.39 7.32
N GLU A 313 3.09 20.35 6.87
CA GLU A 313 4.15 19.70 7.64
C GLU A 313 5.31 20.66 7.88
N ILE A 314 5.77 21.36 6.83
CA ILE A 314 6.83 22.37 6.95
C ILE A 314 6.43 23.47 7.93
N ARG A 315 5.20 24.00 7.84
CA ARG A 315 4.68 25.03 8.76
C ARG A 315 4.66 24.56 10.21
N THR A 316 4.22 23.33 10.45
CA THR A 316 4.18 22.73 11.79
C THR A 316 5.58 22.54 12.35
N ALA A 317 6.51 22.05 11.54
CA ALA A 317 7.91 21.90 11.92
C ALA A 317 8.56 23.25 12.26
N ILE A 318 8.32 24.30 11.47
CA ILE A 318 8.78 25.67 11.76
C ILE A 318 8.21 26.18 13.09
N LYS A 319 6.90 26.01 13.31
CA LYS A 319 6.22 26.48 14.53
C LYS A 319 6.77 25.81 15.79
N ASN A 320 7.06 24.52 15.70
CA ASN A 320 7.53 23.72 16.84
C ASN A 320 9.06 23.70 16.98
N GLY A 321 9.81 24.39 16.10
CA GLY A 321 11.28 24.34 16.08
C GLY A 321 11.85 22.97 15.68
N GLN A 322 11.05 22.11 15.05
CA GLN A 322 11.37 20.73 14.69
C GLN A 322 11.74 20.57 13.21
N VAL A 323 12.39 21.58 12.63
CA VAL A 323 12.84 21.54 11.24
C VAL A 323 13.96 20.51 11.10
N ARG A 324 13.74 19.56 10.18
CA ARG A 324 14.63 18.44 9.79
C ARG A 324 15.00 18.52 8.31
N LYS A 325 16.11 17.87 7.92
CA LYS A 325 16.70 17.94 6.56
C LYS A 325 15.70 17.62 5.45
N TYR A 326 14.85 16.60 5.65
CA TYR A 326 13.84 16.22 4.65
C TYR A 326 12.80 17.31 4.34
N HIS A 327 12.58 18.31 5.22
CA HIS A 327 11.66 19.41 4.93
C HIS A 327 12.14 20.29 3.77
N PHE A 328 13.46 20.34 3.50
CA PHE A 328 13.98 21.03 2.33
C PHE A 328 13.57 20.33 1.03
N SER A 329 13.58 18.99 1.03
CA SER A 329 13.06 18.20 -0.08
C SER A 329 11.56 18.45 -0.31
N PHE A 330 10.78 18.68 0.75
CA PHE A 330 9.37 19.07 0.62
C PHE A 330 9.21 20.44 -0.04
N VAL A 331 10.01 21.43 0.37
CA VAL A 331 10.00 22.76 -0.26
C VAL A 331 10.33 22.66 -1.74
N ARG A 332 11.37 21.89 -2.09
CA ARG A 332 11.73 21.66 -3.49
C ARG A 332 10.56 21.04 -4.27
N ASN A 333 9.90 20.02 -3.74
CA ASN A 333 8.77 19.37 -4.41
C ASN A 333 7.59 20.34 -4.63
N ILE A 334 7.28 21.18 -3.64
CA ILE A 334 6.26 22.23 -3.76
C ILE A 334 6.65 23.23 -4.86
N LEU A 335 7.88 23.73 -4.83
CA LEU A 335 8.39 24.72 -5.79
C LEU A 335 8.40 24.16 -7.22
N GLU A 336 8.84 22.91 -7.41
CA GLU A 336 8.80 22.23 -8.71
C GLU A 336 7.37 22.16 -9.24
N LYS A 337 6.39 21.76 -8.41
CA LYS A 337 5.00 21.69 -8.84
C LYS A 337 4.39 23.06 -9.12
N MET A 338 4.69 24.05 -8.28
CA MET A 338 4.25 25.44 -8.48
C MET A 338 4.81 26.01 -9.78
N ALA A 339 6.07 25.72 -10.10
CA ALA A 339 6.72 26.24 -11.30
C ALA A 339 6.04 25.70 -12.55
N THR A 340 5.76 24.40 -12.58
CA THR A 340 4.96 23.77 -13.64
C THR A 340 3.58 24.40 -13.75
N PHE A 341 2.88 24.60 -12.63
CA PHE A 341 1.51 25.14 -12.63
C PHE A 341 1.43 26.60 -13.09
N LEU A 342 2.41 27.42 -12.71
CA LEU A 342 2.45 28.85 -13.01
C LEU A 342 3.19 29.17 -14.33
N GLY A 343 3.70 28.16 -15.03
CA GLY A 343 4.36 28.33 -16.34
C GLY A 343 5.82 28.82 -16.26
N TYR A 344 6.51 28.59 -15.15
CA TYR A 344 7.94 28.88 -15.02
C TYR A 344 8.79 27.72 -15.54
N ASN A 345 9.90 28.04 -16.22
CA ASN A 345 10.84 27.03 -16.75
C ASN A 345 11.62 26.32 -15.64
N LYS A 346 11.91 27.01 -14.54
CA LYS A 346 12.66 26.47 -13.40
C LYS A 346 12.04 26.97 -12.11
N TRP A 347 11.99 26.10 -11.11
CA TRP A 347 11.45 26.45 -9.80
C TRP A 347 12.18 27.58 -9.05
N PRO A 348 13.49 27.84 -9.23
CA PRO A 348 14.15 28.97 -8.58
C PRO A 348 13.59 30.34 -9.02
N ASP A 349 12.96 30.42 -10.19
CA ASP A 349 12.34 31.67 -10.67
C ASP A 349 11.10 32.07 -9.83
N LEU A 350 10.60 31.18 -8.97
CA LEU A 350 9.55 31.49 -7.99
C LEU A 350 10.08 32.22 -6.76
N LEU A 351 11.39 32.20 -6.50
CA LEU A 351 11.98 32.83 -5.32
C LEU A 351 12.36 34.28 -5.61
N ALA A 352 12.41 35.09 -4.54
CA ALA A 352 12.88 36.46 -4.65
C ALA A 352 14.31 36.48 -5.20
N ARG A 353 14.58 37.40 -6.14
CA ARG A 353 15.94 37.64 -6.63
C ARG A 353 16.64 38.63 -5.69
N SER A 354 17.93 38.42 -5.46
CA SER A 354 18.77 39.41 -4.77
C SER A 354 18.80 40.73 -5.55
N ALA A 355 19.18 41.82 -4.87
CA ALA A 355 19.29 43.16 -5.48
C ALA A 355 20.20 43.19 -6.72
N ASP A 356 21.16 42.26 -6.81
CA ASP A 356 22.14 42.14 -7.88
C ASP A 356 21.72 41.16 -9.00
N GLY A 357 20.48 40.64 -8.95
CA GLY A 357 19.94 39.70 -9.93
C GLY A 357 20.54 38.28 -9.85
N GLN A 358 21.37 37.99 -8.85
CA GLN A 358 21.95 36.67 -8.62
C GLN A 358 20.92 35.72 -8.00
N PRO A 359 20.98 34.41 -8.33
CA PRO A 359 20.22 33.39 -7.62
C PRO A 359 20.51 33.49 -6.13
N ASP A 360 19.46 33.60 -5.32
CA ASP A 360 19.60 33.71 -3.87
C ASP A 360 20.44 32.53 -3.34
N ALA A 361 21.31 32.77 -2.36
CA ALA A 361 22.07 31.71 -1.67
C ALA A 361 21.14 30.61 -1.13
N LEU A 362 19.86 30.95 -0.91
CA LEU A 362 18.75 30.05 -0.61
C LEU A 362 18.53 28.94 -1.66
N VAL A 363 18.68 29.22 -2.95
CA VAL A 363 18.51 28.23 -4.04
C VAL A 363 19.57 27.13 -3.91
N ASN A 364 20.82 27.53 -3.70
CA ASN A 364 21.93 26.59 -3.54
C ASN A 364 21.77 25.76 -2.26
N ARG A 365 21.25 26.35 -1.17
CA ARG A 365 21.01 25.60 0.07
C ARG A 365 19.86 24.60 -0.07
N ILE A 366 18.75 24.99 -0.71
CA ILE A 366 17.65 24.06 -1.04
C ILE A 366 18.18 22.93 -1.93
N LEU A 367 18.97 23.23 -2.96
CA LEU A 367 19.59 22.20 -3.81
C LEU A 367 20.49 21.25 -3.02
N ASN A 368 21.36 21.78 -2.17
CA ASN A 368 22.33 21.00 -1.39
C ASN A 368 21.68 20.15 -0.29
N LEU A 369 20.63 20.64 0.36
CA LEU A 369 19.93 19.89 1.42
C LEU A 369 18.84 18.97 0.88
N SER A 370 18.36 19.20 -0.35
CA SER A 370 17.39 18.34 -1.04
C SER A 370 18.02 17.28 -1.94
N SER A 371 19.33 17.32 -2.20
CA SER A 371 20.02 16.42 -3.12
C SER A 371 20.25 15.01 -2.56
N HIS A 372 20.00 14.79 -1.27
CA HIS A 372 19.93 13.45 -0.69
C HIS A 372 18.47 12.97 -0.68
N SER A 373 18.25 11.94 -1.49
CA SER A 373 16.97 11.34 -1.86
C SER A 373 15.90 11.33 -0.76
N ALA A 374 14.66 11.51 -1.20
CA ALA A 374 13.37 11.40 -0.50
C ALA A 374 13.10 10.07 0.26
N HIS A 375 14.13 9.25 0.49
CA HIS A 375 14.09 7.98 1.21
C HIS A 375 14.76 8.02 2.59
N ALA A 376 15.36 9.14 2.99
CA ALA A 376 16.01 9.30 4.29
C ALA A 376 15.04 9.92 5.33
N GLY A 377 13.99 9.19 5.70
CA GLY A 377 13.08 9.58 6.79
C GLY A 377 13.74 9.61 8.19
N GLU A 378 14.98 9.12 8.30
CA GLU A 378 15.68 8.88 9.57
C GLU A 378 17.08 9.50 9.67
N GLU A 379 17.46 10.46 8.82
CA GLU A 379 18.71 11.22 9.06
C GLU A 379 18.48 12.30 10.13
N VAL A 380 18.99 12.04 11.34
CA VAL A 380 19.15 13.02 12.43
C VAL A 380 20.42 13.86 12.16
N ALA A 381 20.47 14.53 11.01
CA ALA A 381 21.45 15.59 10.83
C ALA A 381 20.86 16.84 11.51
N GLU A 382 21.49 17.32 12.58
CA GLU A 382 21.18 18.62 13.14
C GLU A 382 21.36 19.69 12.05
N ILE A 383 20.30 20.44 11.80
CA ILE A 383 20.34 21.58 10.89
C ILE A 383 20.78 22.80 11.69
N GLU A 384 21.71 23.57 11.15
CA GLU A 384 22.16 24.84 11.72
C GLU A 384 20.99 25.82 11.85
N GLU A 385 20.94 26.61 12.92
CA GLU A 385 19.84 27.56 13.15
C GLU A 385 19.65 28.55 11.98
N GLU A 386 20.75 28.96 11.33
CA GLU A 386 20.71 29.82 10.15
C GLU A 386 19.87 29.21 9.01
N ASP A 387 19.94 27.90 8.81
CA ASP A 387 19.16 27.21 7.78
C ASP A 387 17.68 27.10 8.15
N LYS A 388 17.36 26.96 9.44
CA LYS A 388 15.97 26.95 9.92
C LYS A 388 15.32 28.32 9.69
N GLU A 389 16.04 29.40 9.97
CA GLU A 389 15.60 30.76 9.70
C GLU A 389 15.40 31.01 8.20
N LYS A 390 16.32 30.53 7.36
CA LYS A 390 16.20 30.58 5.90
C LYS A 390 14.98 29.81 5.38
N LEU A 391 14.73 28.60 5.88
CA LEU A 391 13.52 27.85 5.51
C LEU A 391 12.25 28.63 5.88
N ARG A 392 12.24 29.22 7.08
CA ARG A 392 11.13 30.05 7.55
C ARG A 392 10.90 31.28 6.68
N SER A 393 11.96 31.97 6.25
CA SER A 393 11.83 33.14 5.37
C SER A 393 11.25 32.75 4.01
N VAL A 394 11.75 31.66 3.40
CA VAL A 394 11.23 31.14 2.11
C VAL A 394 9.75 30.81 2.21
N ILE A 395 9.35 30.05 3.22
CA ILE A 395 7.94 29.65 3.39
C ILE A 395 7.06 30.88 3.63
N THR A 396 7.52 31.83 4.43
CA THR A 396 6.79 33.08 4.68
C THR A 396 6.57 33.85 3.37
N TYR A 397 7.64 34.00 2.56
CA TYR A 397 7.58 34.65 1.25
C TYR A 397 6.61 33.93 0.30
N LEU A 398 6.69 32.60 0.19
CA LEU A 398 5.80 31.83 -0.70
C LEU A 398 4.33 32.03 -0.32
N ILE A 399 4.03 32.05 0.98
CA ILE A 399 2.68 32.23 1.49
C ILE A 399 2.16 33.63 1.18
N SER A 400 2.95 34.67 1.45
CA SER A 400 2.54 36.07 1.23
C SER A 400 2.39 36.39 -0.26
N THR A 401 3.29 35.87 -1.09
CA THR A 401 3.37 36.22 -2.51
C THR A 401 2.34 35.47 -3.35
N TYR A 402 2.12 34.18 -3.07
CA TYR A 402 1.25 33.32 -3.88
C TYR A 402 -0.13 33.04 -3.25
N GLY A 403 -0.47 33.71 -2.15
CA GLY A 403 -1.83 33.73 -1.60
C GLY A 403 -2.29 32.42 -0.94
N PHE A 404 -1.35 31.62 -0.40
CA PHE A 404 -1.73 30.42 0.36
C PHE A 404 -2.54 30.80 1.61
N LYS A 405 -3.58 30.03 1.94
CA LYS A 405 -4.33 30.22 3.19
C LYS A 405 -3.37 30.16 4.39
N ASN A 406 -3.53 31.09 5.34
CA ASN A 406 -2.67 31.20 6.52
C ASN A 406 -2.94 30.12 7.58
N THR A 407 -4.05 29.38 7.48
CA THR A 407 -4.39 28.31 8.41
C THR A 407 -3.66 27.01 8.07
N VAL A 408 -3.12 26.36 9.09
CA VAL A 408 -2.74 24.94 9.05
C VAL A 408 -4.04 24.15 9.15
N VAL A 409 -4.36 23.31 8.15
CA VAL A 409 -5.55 22.46 8.13
C VAL A 409 -5.23 21.10 8.74
#